data_AF-A0A553FXE9-F1
#
_entry.id   AF-A0A553FXE9-F1
#
_cell.length_a   1.000
_cell.length_b   1.000
_cell.length_c   1.000
_cell.angle_alpha   90.00
_cell.angle_beta   90.00
_cell.angle_gamma   90.00
#
_symmetry.space_group_name_H-M   'P 1'
#
loop_
_entity.id
_entity.type
_entity.pdbx_description
1 polymer ?
#
loop_
_entity_poly.entity_id
_entity_poly.type
_entity_poly.pdbx_seq_one_letter_code
_entity_poly.pdbx_strand_id
1 'polypeptide(L)'
;MNKTIALLAGLLIFGENAARQRISWPQASLEFDDCVRNVWGEQAPRFEIETDANWTPDNHTILILCDNRPQTVPIQSNDKPRQVMLQVRDSAHWTGKMFSIDRVEFAANISAFGKRFAEDLSFRVAVALLLCGDWRSSELVVERPKTDNSWLNERDVIELCASIGIKLRLLDSVQLEEMLVYAQ
;
A
#
# COMPACT_ATOMS: atom_id res chain seq x y z
N MET A 1 1.91 11.94 8.92
CA MET A 1 1.67 10.53 8.59
C MET A 1 0.68 9.96 9.60
N ASN A 2 -0.42 9.34 9.14
CA ASN A 2 -1.31 8.60 10.04
C ASN A 2 -0.50 7.46 10.66
N LYS A 3 -0.38 7.44 11.99
CA LYS A 3 0.42 6.46 12.73
C LYS A 3 -0.09 5.04 12.47
N THR A 4 -1.40 4.88 12.27
CA THR A 4 -2.05 3.60 11.98
C THR A 4 -1.74 3.08 10.58
N ILE A 5 -1.51 3.97 9.59
CA ILE A 5 -1.01 3.56 8.26
C ILE A 5 0.37 2.92 8.39
N ALA A 6 1.28 3.56 9.12
CA ALA A 6 2.62 3.04 9.34
C ALA A 6 2.60 1.75 10.16
N LEU A 7 1.70 1.66 11.15
CA LEU A 7 1.48 0.45 11.94
C LEU A 7 1.05 -0.72 11.05
N LEU A 8 0.00 -0.55 10.25
CA LEU A 8 -0.47 -1.59 9.33
C LEU A 8 0.62 -2.00 8.33
N ALA A 9 1.31 -1.04 7.72
CA ALA A 9 2.42 -1.34 6.81
C ALA A 9 3.51 -2.16 7.52
N GLY A 10 3.86 -1.80 8.75
CA GLY A 10 4.80 -2.57 9.58
C GLY A 10 4.32 -4.00 9.85
N LEU A 11 3.05 -4.19 10.19
CA LEU A 11 2.46 -5.52 10.39
C LEU A 11 2.47 -6.37 9.12
N LEU A 12 2.17 -5.79 7.95
CA LEU A 12 2.21 -6.50 6.68
C LEU A 12 3.64 -6.91 6.29
N ILE A 13 4.65 -6.10 6.64
CA ILE A 13 6.06 -6.40 6.35
C ILE A 13 6.64 -7.42 7.34
N PHE A 14 6.29 -7.32 8.63
CA PHE A 14 6.94 -8.04 9.74
C PHE A 14 6.00 -8.98 10.50
N GLY A 15 4.86 -9.38 9.92
CA GLY A 15 3.75 -10.05 10.62
C GLY A 15 4.14 -11.21 11.53
N GLU A 16 5.01 -12.11 11.06
CA GLU A 16 5.51 -13.24 11.88
C GLU A 16 6.23 -12.79 13.16
N ASN A 17 6.96 -11.67 13.12
CA ASN A 17 7.67 -11.12 14.28
C ASN A 17 6.75 -10.32 15.21
N ALA A 18 5.60 -9.85 14.71
CA ALA A 18 4.62 -9.08 15.47
C ALA A 18 3.61 -9.99 16.21
N ALA A 19 3.49 -11.26 15.81
CA ALA A 19 2.52 -12.18 16.40
C ALA A 19 2.67 -12.27 17.93
N ARG A 20 1.54 -12.12 18.64
CA ARG A 20 1.43 -12.14 20.11
C ARG A 20 2.27 -11.09 20.85
N GLN A 21 2.92 -10.17 20.16
CA GLN A 21 3.70 -9.11 20.79
C GLN A 21 2.78 -8.01 21.33
N ARG A 22 3.27 -7.29 22.34
CA ARG A 22 2.66 -6.03 22.77
C ARG A 22 3.34 -4.88 22.03
N ILE A 23 2.57 -4.09 21.31
CA ILE A 23 3.04 -2.90 20.59
C ILE A 23 2.49 -1.68 21.31
N SER A 24 3.35 -0.98 22.04
CA SER A 24 3.00 0.25 22.76
C SER A 24 3.05 1.50 21.89
N TRP A 25 3.81 1.46 20.79
CA TRP A 25 3.88 2.57 19.86
C TRP A 25 4.20 2.10 18.42
N PRO A 26 3.59 2.70 17.39
CA PRO A 26 2.47 3.65 17.47
C PRO A 26 1.20 3.03 18.07
N GLN A 27 0.38 3.87 18.69
CA GLN A 27 -0.93 3.46 19.20
C GLN A 27 -1.91 3.19 18.05
N ALA A 28 -2.86 2.28 18.27
CA ALA A 28 -3.88 1.88 17.31
C ALA A 28 -5.23 2.54 17.62
N SER A 29 -6.07 2.74 16.59
CA SER A 29 -7.50 2.95 16.85
C SER A 29 -8.17 1.65 17.30
N LEU A 30 -9.32 1.77 17.97
CA LEU A 30 -10.09 0.60 18.40
C LEU A 30 -10.55 -0.24 17.20
N GLU A 31 -11.00 0.42 16.13
CA GLU A 31 -11.45 -0.24 14.90
C GLU A 31 -10.33 -1.05 14.24
N PHE A 32 -9.10 -0.52 14.26
CA PHE A 32 -7.94 -1.22 13.72
C PHE A 32 -7.56 -2.43 14.57
N ASP A 33 -7.52 -2.27 15.90
CA ASP A 33 -7.21 -3.33 16.86
C ASP A 33 -8.21 -4.49 16.76
N ASP A 34 -9.51 -4.20 16.69
CA ASP A 34 -10.55 -5.20 16.52
C ASP A 34 -10.44 -5.92 15.16
N CYS A 35 -10.14 -5.20 14.08
CA CYS A 35 -9.93 -5.79 12.76
C CYS A 35 -8.72 -6.72 12.75
N VAL A 36 -7.58 -6.31 13.32
CA VAL A 36 -6.37 -7.17 13.42
C VAL A 36 -6.67 -8.42 14.22
N ARG A 37 -7.44 -8.34 15.32
CA ARG A 37 -7.86 -9.52 16.10
C ARG A 37 -8.76 -10.45 15.31
N ASN A 38 -9.67 -9.92 14.50
CA ASN A 38 -10.54 -10.73 13.67
C ASN A 38 -9.74 -11.49 12.60
N VAL A 39 -8.77 -10.83 11.96
CA VAL A 39 -7.95 -11.45 10.90
C VAL A 39 -6.93 -12.44 11.48
N TRP A 40 -6.22 -12.08 12.55
CA TRP A 40 -5.09 -12.88 13.07
C TRP A 40 -5.49 -13.84 14.19
N GLY A 41 -6.70 -13.70 14.74
CA GLY A 41 -7.21 -14.51 15.84
C GLY A 41 -6.29 -14.47 17.06
N GLU A 42 -5.97 -15.63 17.60
CA GLU A 42 -5.11 -15.78 18.79
C GLU A 42 -3.65 -15.30 18.58
N GLN A 43 -3.23 -15.11 17.32
CA GLN A 43 -1.89 -14.61 17.00
C GLN A 43 -1.81 -13.09 16.97
N ALA A 44 -2.95 -12.40 17.10
CA ALA A 44 -3.00 -10.96 17.01
C ALA A 44 -2.06 -10.28 18.03
N PRO A 45 -1.27 -9.27 17.61
CA PRO A 45 -0.58 -8.39 18.55
C PRO A 45 -1.59 -7.65 19.43
N ARG A 46 -1.11 -7.16 20.57
CA ARG A 46 -1.89 -6.29 21.46
C ARG A 46 -1.38 -4.85 21.33
N PHE A 47 -2.27 -3.94 20.95
CA PHE A 47 -1.93 -2.53 20.81
C PHE A 47 -2.30 -1.74 22.06
N GLU A 48 -1.58 -0.64 22.29
CA GLU A 48 -2.11 0.47 23.09
C GLU A 48 -3.07 1.31 22.21
N ILE A 49 -4.23 1.66 22.77
CA ILE A 49 -5.30 2.33 22.03
C ILE A 49 -5.18 3.85 22.13
N GLU A 50 -5.21 4.54 20.99
CA GLU A 50 -5.27 6.00 20.89
C GLU A 50 -6.72 6.46 21.08
N THR A 51 -6.99 7.21 22.15
CA THR A 51 -8.35 7.66 22.50
C THR A 51 -8.81 8.89 21.73
N ASP A 52 -7.87 9.68 21.18
CA ASP A 52 -8.13 11.00 20.57
C ASP A 52 -7.68 11.03 19.09
N ALA A 53 -7.90 9.93 18.36
CA ALA A 53 -7.47 9.81 16.98
C ALA A 53 -8.16 10.84 16.07
N ASN A 54 -7.49 11.96 15.82
CA ASN A 54 -7.93 13.00 14.88
C ASN A 54 -7.11 12.89 13.59
N TRP A 55 -7.49 11.94 12.73
CA TRP A 55 -7.00 11.92 11.36
C TRP A 55 -8.14 11.63 10.39
N THR A 56 -8.31 12.54 9.44
CA THR A 56 -9.16 12.34 8.27
C THR A 56 -8.26 12.28 7.03
N PRO A 57 -8.40 11.25 6.18
CA PRO A 57 -7.80 11.30 4.86
C PRO A 57 -8.41 12.47 4.09
N ASP A 58 -7.57 13.34 3.56
CA ASP A 58 -8.01 14.34 2.60
C ASP A 58 -8.08 13.65 1.22
N ASN A 59 -9.28 13.30 0.73
CA ASN A 59 -9.50 12.54 -0.52
C ASN A 59 -9.03 13.28 -1.79
N HIS A 60 -7.73 13.47 -1.97
CA HIS A 60 -7.17 14.27 -3.06
C HIS A 60 -6.45 13.44 -4.12
N THR A 61 -6.09 12.19 -3.81
CA THR A 61 -5.27 11.37 -4.72
C THR A 61 -5.62 9.89 -4.60
N ILE A 62 -5.55 9.18 -5.73
CA ILE A 62 -5.56 7.72 -5.84
C ILE A 62 -4.14 7.31 -6.22
N LEU A 63 -3.53 6.42 -5.43
CA LEU A 63 -2.20 5.89 -5.73
C LEU A 63 -2.33 4.54 -6.42
N ILE A 64 -1.65 4.39 -7.55
CA ILE A 64 -1.67 3.19 -8.37
C ILE A 64 -0.28 2.55 -8.32
N LEU A 65 -0.12 1.51 -7.51
CA LEU A 65 1.12 0.75 -7.41
C LEU A 65 1.12 -0.40 -8.43
N CYS A 66 2.12 -0.42 -9.31
CA CYS A 66 2.20 -1.41 -10.36
C CYS A 66 3.64 -1.76 -10.77
N ASP A 67 3.77 -2.82 -11.57
CA ASP A 67 5.03 -3.14 -12.24
C ASP A 67 5.45 -2.02 -13.20
N ASN A 68 6.74 -1.95 -13.50
CA ASN A 68 7.34 -0.90 -14.34
C ASN A 68 6.71 -0.85 -15.75
N ARG A 69 6.06 0.28 -16.05
CA ARG A 69 5.49 0.65 -17.34
C ARG A 69 6.04 2.03 -17.75
N PRO A 70 7.19 2.08 -18.43
CA PRO A 70 7.93 3.33 -18.67
C PRO A 70 7.17 4.35 -19.53
N GLN A 71 6.27 3.88 -20.37
CA GLN A 71 5.63 4.66 -21.44
C GLN A 71 4.17 5.01 -21.15
N THR A 72 3.65 4.65 -19.99
CA THR A 72 2.25 4.89 -19.65
C THR A 72 2.11 5.79 -18.42
N VAL A 73 0.96 6.44 -18.29
CA VAL A 73 0.52 7.23 -17.14
C VAL A 73 -0.96 6.99 -16.89
N PRO A 74 -1.47 7.24 -15.66
CA PRO A 74 -2.89 7.10 -15.39
C PRO A 74 -3.73 8.10 -16.18
N ILE A 75 -4.90 7.65 -16.63
CA ILE A 75 -5.91 8.53 -17.22
C ILE A 75 -6.35 9.56 -16.16
N GLN A 76 -6.15 10.84 -16.44
CA GLN A 76 -6.67 11.91 -15.58
C GLN A 76 -8.11 12.26 -16.01
N SER A 77 -8.98 12.49 -15.03
CA SER A 77 -10.36 12.95 -15.23
C SER A 77 -10.64 14.08 -14.25
N ASN A 78 -11.35 15.12 -14.70
CA ASN A 78 -11.72 16.25 -13.84
C ASN A 78 -12.74 15.86 -12.75
N ASP A 79 -13.45 14.74 -12.94
CA ASP A 79 -14.52 14.28 -12.04
C ASP A 79 -14.02 13.28 -10.98
N LYS A 80 -12.74 12.93 -11.01
CA LYS A 80 -12.13 11.95 -10.09
C LYS A 80 -10.93 12.57 -9.36
N PRO A 81 -10.57 12.05 -8.17
CA PRO A 81 -9.32 12.43 -7.52
C PRO A 81 -8.13 12.18 -8.45
N ARG A 82 -7.07 12.97 -8.27
CA ARG A 82 -5.86 12.84 -9.09
C ARG A 82 -5.30 11.43 -9.00
N GLN A 83 -4.95 10.82 -10.12
CA GLN A 83 -4.37 9.48 -10.14
C GLN A 83 -2.86 9.59 -10.29
N VAL A 84 -2.09 8.96 -9.40
CA VAL A 84 -0.63 8.98 -9.44
C VAL A 84 -0.12 7.55 -9.51
N MET A 85 0.71 7.26 -10.51
CA MET A 85 1.32 5.95 -10.68
C MET A 85 2.61 5.85 -9.88
N LEU A 86 2.75 4.78 -9.11
CA LEU A 86 3.90 4.44 -8.31
C LEU A 86 4.58 3.23 -8.94
N GLN A 87 5.86 3.37 -9.29
CA GLN A 87 6.62 2.33 -9.95
C GLN A 87 7.92 2.03 -9.21
N VAL A 88 8.13 0.75 -8.89
CA VAL A 88 9.42 0.27 -8.38
C VAL A 88 10.37 0.08 -9.55
N ARG A 89 11.60 0.59 -9.42
CA ARG A 89 12.69 0.32 -10.37
C ARG A 89 13.91 -0.24 -9.68
N ASP A 90 14.63 -1.07 -10.44
CA ASP A 90 15.92 -1.58 -9.99
C ASP A 90 16.94 -0.46 -10.05
N SER A 91 17.52 -0.11 -8.90
CA SER A 91 18.59 0.87 -8.80
C SER A 91 19.78 0.56 -9.70
N ALA A 92 20.03 -0.72 -10.01
CA ALA A 92 21.13 -1.12 -10.90
C ALA A 92 20.90 -0.73 -12.37
N HIS A 93 19.64 -0.53 -12.78
CA HIS A 93 19.25 -0.27 -14.17
C HIS A 93 18.69 1.15 -14.38
N TRP A 94 18.82 2.02 -13.36
CA TRP A 94 18.24 3.36 -13.38
C TRP A 94 19.12 4.36 -14.15
N THR A 95 18.53 5.06 -15.13
CA THR A 95 19.17 6.20 -15.83
C THR A 95 18.27 7.46 -15.98
N GLY A 96 17.09 7.50 -15.34
CA GLY A 96 16.02 8.49 -15.61
C GLY A 96 15.77 9.58 -14.55
N LYS A 97 14.72 10.40 -14.77
CA LYS A 97 14.22 11.43 -13.84
C LYS A 97 13.23 10.82 -12.83
N MET A 98 13.39 11.12 -11.53
CA MET A 98 12.60 10.52 -10.42
C MET A 98 11.11 10.90 -10.41
N PHE A 99 10.71 12.03 -11.00
CA PHE A 99 9.39 12.61 -10.77
C PHE A 99 8.77 13.15 -12.06
N SER A 100 7.54 12.73 -12.32
CA SER A 100 6.56 13.49 -13.10
C SER A 100 5.31 13.70 -12.23
N ILE A 101 4.45 14.65 -12.58
CA ILE A 101 3.29 14.97 -11.72
C ILE A 101 2.30 13.78 -11.66
N ASP A 102 2.35 12.87 -12.63
CA ASP A 102 1.47 11.70 -12.73
C ASP A 102 2.21 10.38 -12.43
N ARG A 103 3.52 10.44 -12.14
CA ARG A 103 4.37 9.28 -11.87
C ARG A 103 5.46 9.55 -10.84
N VAL A 104 5.53 8.65 -9.86
CA VAL A 104 6.64 8.57 -8.92
C VAL A 104 7.39 7.27 -9.17
N GLU A 105 8.68 7.38 -9.48
CA GLU A 105 9.58 6.23 -9.57
C GLU A 105 10.40 6.15 -8.30
N PHE A 106 10.48 4.97 -7.68
CA PHE A 106 11.35 4.75 -6.54
C PHE A 106 12.36 3.65 -6.83
N ALA A 107 13.63 3.95 -6.53
CA ALA A 107 14.74 3.06 -6.74
C ALA A 107 14.83 2.14 -5.54
N ALA A 108 14.71 0.83 -5.77
CA ALA A 108 15.04 -0.18 -4.77
C ALA A 108 16.16 -1.06 -5.31
N ASN A 109 16.99 -1.61 -4.42
CA ASN A 109 17.85 -2.73 -4.80
C ASN A 109 16.95 -3.97 -4.98
N ILE A 110 16.38 -4.08 -6.18
CA ILE A 110 15.39 -5.10 -6.55
C ILE A 110 16.00 -6.50 -6.44
N SER A 111 17.32 -6.66 -6.46
CA SER A 111 17.92 -7.99 -6.23
C SER A 111 17.61 -8.58 -4.84
N ALA A 112 17.43 -7.75 -3.81
CA ALA A 112 17.03 -8.17 -2.46
C ALA A 112 15.54 -7.92 -2.16
N PHE A 113 14.97 -6.84 -2.69
CA PHE A 113 13.58 -6.40 -2.44
C PHE A 113 12.57 -6.87 -3.51
N GLY A 114 13.06 -7.11 -4.71
CA GLY A 114 12.25 -7.29 -5.92
C GLY A 114 11.53 -8.62 -5.98
N LYS A 115 12.12 -9.69 -5.45
CA LYS A 115 11.44 -10.98 -5.39
C LYS A 115 10.20 -10.90 -4.49
N ARG A 116 10.36 -10.33 -3.28
CA ARG A 116 9.25 -10.14 -2.36
C ARG A 116 8.22 -9.16 -2.94
N PHE A 117 8.65 -8.06 -3.56
CA PHE A 117 7.71 -7.18 -4.27
C PHE A 117 6.99 -7.88 -5.42
N ALA A 118 7.62 -8.77 -6.18
CA ALA A 118 6.99 -9.48 -7.29
C ALA A 118 6.02 -10.59 -6.84
N GLU A 119 6.17 -11.08 -5.62
CA GLU A 119 5.52 -12.31 -5.15
C GLU A 119 4.64 -12.15 -3.90
N ASP A 120 4.71 -11.05 -3.16
CA ASP A 120 4.03 -10.89 -1.87
C ASP A 120 3.06 -9.69 -1.93
N LEU A 121 1.77 -9.97 -2.01
CA LEU A 121 0.73 -8.95 -2.05
C LEU A 121 0.75 -8.06 -0.80
N SER A 122 0.88 -8.65 0.39
CA SER A 122 0.94 -7.89 1.65
C SER A 122 2.10 -6.91 1.64
N PHE A 123 3.25 -7.33 1.11
CA PHE A 123 4.40 -6.46 0.94
C PHE A 123 4.16 -5.33 -0.05
N ARG A 124 3.55 -5.58 -1.22
CA ARG A 124 3.16 -4.52 -2.17
C ARG A 124 2.24 -3.49 -1.51
N VAL A 125 1.21 -3.96 -0.81
CA VAL A 125 0.25 -3.09 -0.12
C VAL A 125 0.95 -2.29 0.98
N ALA A 126 1.88 -2.88 1.73
CA ALA A 126 2.65 -2.16 2.73
C ALA A 126 3.46 -1.00 2.13
N VAL A 127 4.12 -1.23 0.99
CA VAL A 127 4.83 -0.16 0.27
C VAL A 127 3.86 0.94 -0.17
N ALA A 128 2.71 0.57 -0.73
CA ALA A 128 1.67 1.53 -1.13
C ALA A 128 1.14 2.33 0.07
N LEU A 129 0.94 1.70 1.23
CA LEU A 129 0.51 2.33 2.48
C LEU A 129 1.54 3.33 3.00
N LEU A 130 2.83 2.98 3.01
CA LEU A 130 3.88 3.92 3.44
C LEU A 130 3.88 5.19 2.58
N LEU A 131 3.67 5.04 1.27
CA LEU A 131 3.56 6.17 0.34
C LEU A 131 2.22 6.90 0.48
N CYS A 132 1.14 6.20 0.81
CA CYS A 132 -0.19 6.76 1.05
C CYS A 132 -0.17 7.94 2.02
N GLY A 133 0.61 7.82 3.10
CA GLY A 133 0.73 8.85 4.13
C GLY A 133 1.29 10.19 3.64
N ASP A 134 2.20 10.16 2.66
CA ASP A 134 2.83 11.36 2.10
C ASP A 134 1.93 12.07 1.09
N TRP A 135 1.12 11.30 0.36
CA TRP A 135 0.21 11.80 -0.68
C TRP A 135 -1.20 12.08 -0.17
N ARG A 136 -1.46 11.87 1.13
CA ARG A 136 -2.79 11.95 1.76
C ARG A 136 -3.85 11.15 0.98
N SER A 137 -3.46 10.03 0.40
CA SER A 137 -4.40 9.23 -0.38
C SER A 137 -5.41 8.55 0.55
N SER A 138 -6.65 8.41 0.07
CA SER A 138 -7.69 7.61 0.71
C SER A 138 -7.95 6.30 -0.04
N GLU A 139 -7.30 6.12 -1.18
CA GLU A 139 -7.53 5.00 -2.09
C GLU A 139 -6.25 4.52 -2.74
N LEU A 140 -6.01 3.22 -2.59
CA LEU A 140 -4.89 2.50 -3.17
C LEU A 140 -5.41 1.54 -4.23
N VAL A 141 -4.78 1.56 -5.39
CA VAL A 141 -4.92 0.55 -6.44
C VAL A 141 -3.61 -0.19 -6.51
N VAL A 142 -3.62 -1.50 -6.31
CA VAL A 142 -2.42 -2.32 -6.32
C VAL A 142 -2.58 -3.43 -7.37
N GLU A 143 -1.60 -3.53 -8.26
CA GLU A 143 -1.51 -4.64 -9.19
C GLU A 143 -1.17 -5.93 -8.46
N ARG A 144 -1.98 -6.97 -8.68
CA ARG A 144 -1.74 -8.31 -8.14
C ARG A 144 -0.37 -8.83 -8.58
N PRO A 145 0.41 -9.42 -7.66
CA PRO A 145 1.61 -10.13 -8.05
C PRO A 145 1.25 -11.33 -8.94
N LYS A 146 2.17 -11.76 -9.81
CA LYS A 146 1.95 -12.90 -10.74
C LYS A 146 1.83 -14.24 -10.01
N THR A 147 2.43 -14.31 -8.84
CA THR A 147 2.38 -15.41 -7.88
C THR A 147 2.20 -14.78 -6.52
N ASP A 148 1.26 -15.25 -5.70
CA ASP A 148 1.05 -14.70 -4.37
C ASP A 148 1.51 -15.67 -3.29
N ASN A 149 2.61 -15.30 -2.64
CA ASN A 149 3.21 -15.96 -1.49
C ASN A 149 2.88 -15.20 -0.19
N SER A 150 1.91 -14.28 -0.22
CA SER A 150 1.42 -13.59 0.97
C SER A 150 0.83 -14.58 1.96
N TRP A 151 1.12 -14.35 3.24
CA TRP A 151 0.58 -15.12 4.34
C TRP A 151 -0.85 -14.70 4.72
N LEU A 152 -1.27 -13.50 4.31
CA LEU A 152 -2.66 -13.02 4.38
C LEU A 152 -3.32 -13.15 3.01
N ASN A 153 -4.61 -13.49 3.00
CA ASN A 153 -5.39 -13.52 1.77
C ASN A 153 -5.84 -12.10 1.36
N GLU A 154 -6.29 -11.94 0.10
CA GLU A 154 -6.72 -10.64 -0.43
C GLU A 154 -7.80 -9.94 0.41
N ARG A 155 -8.77 -10.70 0.89
CA ARG A 155 -9.91 -10.17 1.66
C ARG A 155 -9.43 -9.57 2.97
N ASP A 156 -8.54 -10.27 3.67
CA ASP A 156 -7.96 -9.84 4.93
C ASP A 156 -7.21 -8.51 4.77
N VAL A 157 -6.41 -8.40 3.71
CA VAL A 157 -5.63 -7.18 3.44
C VAL A 157 -6.57 -6.01 3.10
N ILE A 158 -7.64 -6.25 2.34
CA ILE A 158 -8.67 -5.22 2.05
C ILE A 158 -9.36 -4.76 3.33
N GLU A 159 -9.74 -5.69 4.21
CA GLU A 159 -10.42 -5.40 5.48
C GLU A 159 -9.52 -4.58 6.42
N LEU A 160 -8.25 -4.97 6.53
CA LEU A 160 -7.25 -4.24 7.31
C LEU A 160 -7.06 -2.80 6.78
N CYS A 161 -6.96 -2.60 5.47
CA CYS A 161 -6.89 -1.26 4.89
C CYS A 161 -8.17 -0.45 5.18
N ALA A 162 -9.34 -1.06 5.07
CA ALA A 162 -10.61 -0.38 5.33
C ALA A 162 -10.72 0.07 6.80
N SER A 163 -10.22 -0.72 7.75
CA SER A 163 -10.25 -0.38 9.18
C SER A 163 -9.44 0.88 9.54
N ILE A 164 -8.51 1.31 8.67
CA ILE A 164 -7.75 2.55 8.80
C ILE A 164 -8.22 3.66 7.85
N GLY A 165 -9.39 3.48 7.23
CA GLY A 165 -9.99 4.45 6.31
C GLY A 165 -9.38 4.48 4.91
N ILE A 166 -8.64 3.44 4.51
CA ILE A 166 -8.03 3.34 3.18
C ILE A 166 -8.79 2.32 2.33
N LYS A 167 -9.35 2.78 1.20
CA LYS A 167 -9.97 1.89 0.22
C LYS A 167 -8.90 1.21 -0.62
N LEU A 168 -8.80 -0.12 -0.55
CA LEU A 168 -7.90 -0.91 -1.37
C LEU A 168 -8.64 -1.55 -2.55
N ARG A 169 -8.12 -1.37 -3.77
CA ARG A 169 -8.52 -2.11 -4.98
C ARG A 169 -7.37 -2.94 -5.47
N LEU A 170 -7.62 -4.24 -5.68
CA LEU A 170 -6.66 -5.17 -6.24
C LEU A 170 -7.07 -5.50 -7.67
N LEU A 171 -6.19 -5.22 -8.62
CA LEU A 171 -6.44 -5.39 -10.05
C LEU A 171 -5.43 -6.37 -10.64
N ASP A 172 -5.86 -7.20 -11.59
CA ASP A 172 -4.91 -7.88 -12.46
C ASP A 172 -4.29 -6.90 -13.49
N SER A 173 -3.27 -7.36 -14.22
CA SER A 173 -2.59 -6.52 -15.20
C SER A 173 -3.52 -6.00 -16.30
N VAL A 174 -4.51 -6.79 -16.74
CA VAL A 174 -5.44 -6.39 -17.83
C VAL A 174 -6.35 -5.27 -17.36
N GLN A 175 -6.95 -5.43 -16.18
CA GLN A 175 -7.78 -4.42 -15.53
C GLN A 175 -7.00 -3.14 -15.26
N LEU A 176 -5.71 -3.26 -14.92
CA LEU A 176 -4.86 -2.10 -14.70
C LEU A 176 -4.58 -1.33 -16.00
N GLU A 177 -4.34 -2.01 -17.12
CA GLU A 177 -4.11 -1.34 -18.41
C GLU A 177 -5.30 -0.46 -18.84
N GLU A 178 -6.53 -0.83 -18.47
CA GLU A 178 -7.73 -0.03 -18.73
C GLU A 178 -7.71 1.34 -18.02
N MET A 179 -6.84 1.51 -17.01
CA MET A 179 -6.65 2.76 -16.27
C MET A 179 -5.53 3.64 -16.83
N LEU A 180 -4.79 3.18 -17.85
CA LEU A 180 -3.56 3.80 -18.33
C LEU A 180 -3.67 4.30 -19.77
N VAL A 181 -2.88 5.31 -20.10
CA VAL A 181 -2.67 5.82 -21.46
C VAL A 181 -1.18 6.04 -21.72
N TYR A 182 -0.79 6.04 -22.99
CA TYR A 182 0.59 6.36 -23.36
C TYR A 182 0.92 7.83 -23.06
N ALA A 183 2.05 8.06 -22.39
CA ALA A 183 2.59 9.40 -22.20
C ALA A 183 3.11 9.92 -23.56
N GLN A 184 2.54 11.03 -24.03
CA GLN A 184 2.98 11.74 -25.24
C GLN A 184 4.29 12.50 -25.02
#